data_AF-A0A6B9HD47-F1
#
_entry.id   AF-A0A6B9HD47-F1
#
_cell.length_a   1.000
_cell.length_b   1.000
_cell.length_c   1.000
_cell.angle_alpha   90.00
_cell.angle_beta   90.00
_cell.angle_gamma   90.00
#
_symmetry.space_group_name_H-M   'P 1'
#
loop_
_entity.id
_entity.type
_entity.pdbx_description
1 polymer ?
#
loop_
_entity_poly.entity_id
_entity_poly.type
_entity_poly.pdbx_seq_one_letter_code
_entity_poly.pdbx_strand_id
1 'polypeptide(L)' 'MNERSKLIRNTAQEEAAIERGIAADTDTFVPTDEQFAQMKRRGGLSHTTLVRRYEANTEQPVPRRHSALDIVSAV' A
#
# COMPACT_ATOMS: atom_id res chain seq x y z
N MET A 1 -0.27 18.61 -16.89
CA MET A 1 -1.70 18.33 -17.11
C MET A 1 -2.10 17.19 -16.18
N ASN A 2 -2.88 17.49 -15.15
CA ASN A 2 -3.45 16.50 -14.23
C ASN A 2 -4.97 16.52 -14.42
N GLU A 3 -5.41 16.07 -15.60
CA GLU A 3 -6.84 15.88 -15.83
C GLU A 3 -7.22 14.54 -15.21
N ARG A 4 -7.97 14.60 -14.10
CA ARG A 4 -8.50 13.40 -13.46
C ARG A 4 -9.42 12.71 -14.47
N SER A 5 -8.98 11.56 -14.97
CA SER A 5 -9.77 10.72 -15.87
C SER A 5 -11.14 10.47 -15.24
N LYS A 6 -12.20 10.78 -15.99
CA LYS A 6 -13.57 10.58 -15.51
C LYS A 6 -13.80 9.07 -15.42
N LEU A 7 -14.09 8.57 -14.21
CA LEU A 7 -14.41 7.16 -14.01
C LEU A 7 -15.72 6.83 -14.73
N ILE A 8 -15.64 5.97 -15.75
CA ILE A 8 -16.82 5.44 -16.43
C ILE A 8 -17.44 4.40 -15.49
N ARG A 9 -18.74 4.55 -15.19
CA ARG A 9 -19.50 3.62 -14.36
C ARG A 9 -20.21 2.62 -15.25
N ASN A 10 -20.39 1.40 -14.73
CA ASN A 10 -21.15 0.36 -15.41
C ASN A 10 -22.62 0.78 -15.56
N THR A 11 -23.25 0.27 -16.60
CA THR A 11 -24.70 0.34 -16.80
C THR A 11 -25.44 -0.62 -15.87
N ALA A 12 -26.74 -0.40 -15.65
CA ALA A 12 -27.56 -1.29 -14.83
C ALA A 12 -27.60 -2.73 -15.36
N GLN A 13 -27.50 -2.92 -16.68
CA GLN A 13 -27.46 -4.26 -17.29
C GLN A 13 -26.14 -4.97 -16.97
N GLU A 14 -25.02 -4.24 -17.00
CA GLU A 14 -23.70 -4.76 -16.66
C GLU A 14 -23.62 -5.11 -15.17
N GLU A 15 -24.10 -4.23 -14.27
CA GLU A 15 -24.19 -4.52 -12.84
C GLU A 15 -25.02 -5.78 -12.57
N ALA A 16 -26.19 -5.91 -13.21
CA ALA A 16 -27.01 -7.11 -13.06
C ALA A 16 -26.31 -8.37 -13.60
N ALA A 17 -25.48 -8.26 -14.63
CA ALA A 17 -24.69 -9.39 -15.13
C ALA A 17 -23.57 -9.79 -14.16
N ILE A 18 -22.92 -8.80 -13.54
CA ILE A 18 -21.90 -9.02 -12.50
C ILE A 18 -22.54 -9.70 -11.28
N GLU A 19 -23.66 -9.19 -10.79
CA GLU A 19 -24.38 -9.79 -9.65
C GLU A 19 -24.81 -11.23 -9.92
N ARG A 20 -25.30 -11.54 -11.13
CA ARG A 20 -25.61 -12.93 -11.51
C ARG A 20 -24.38 -13.83 -11.49
N GLY A 21 -23.23 -13.33 -11.93
CA GLY A 21 -21.97 -14.08 -11.91
C GLY A 21 -21.51 -14.37 -10.47
N ILE A 22 -21.52 -13.34 -9.62
CA ILE A 22 -21.19 -13.45 -8.18
C ILE A 22 -22.12 -14.43 -7.48
N ALA A 23 -23.43 -14.36 -7.75
CA ALA A 23 -24.42 -15.24 -7.14
C ALA A 23 -24.35 -16.69 -7.63
N ALA A 24 -23.89 -16.92 -8.87
CA ALA A 24 -23.73 -18.24 -9.44
C ALA A 24 -22.44 -18.94 -8.96
N ASP A 25 -21.46 -18.17 -8.47
CA ASP A 25 -20.21 -18.71 -7.97
C ASP A 25 -20.37 -19.29 -6.56
N THR A 26 -20.24 -20.60 -6.45
CA THR A 26 -20.38 -21.32 -5.17
C THR A 26 -19.26 -21.05 -4.18
N ASP A 27 -18.10 -20.55 -4.64
CA ASP A 27 -16.96 -20.21 -3.77
C ASP A 27 -16.97 -18.73 -3.36
N THR A 28 -17.95 -17.96 -3.85
CA THR A 28 -18.12 -16.58 -3.44
C THR A 28 -18.76 -16.49 -2.06
N PHE A 29 -17.97 -16.09 -1.07
CA PHE A 29 -18.40 -15.88 0.30
C PHE A 29 -18.87 -14.44 0.55
N VAL A 30 -20.12 -14.26 0.99
CA VAL A 30 -20.67 -12.99 1.46
C VAL A 30 -20.79 -13.04 2.99
N PRO A 31 -19.95 -12.30 3.74
CA PRO A 31 -20.01 -12.31 5.19
C PRO A 31 -21.34 -11.74 5.70
N THR A 32 -21.86 -12.33 6.76
CA THR A 32 -22.92 -11.70 7.57
C THR A 32 -22.37 -10.48 8.33
N ASP A 33 -23.25 -9.60 8.78
CA ASP A 33 -22.85 -8.41 9.55
C ASP A 33 -22.07 -8.77 10.83
N GLU A 34 -22.48 -9.84 11.51
CA GLU A 34 -21.81 -10.34 12.72
C GLU A 34 -20.40 -10.88 12.40
N GLN A 35 -20.24 -11.59 11.28
CA GLN A 35 -18.93 -12.06 10.82
C GLN A 35 -18.06 -10.89 10.38
N PHE A 36 -18.63 -9.91 9.67
CA PHE A 36 -17.92 -8.72 9.24
C PHE A 36 -17.41 -7.89 10.42
N ALA A 37 -18.19 -7.77 11.50
CA ALA A 37 -17.78 -7.08 12.72
C ALA A 37 -16.55 -7.70 13.40
N GLN A 38 -16.36 -9.02 13.23
CA GLN A 38 -15.21 -9.75 13.77
C GLN A 38 -13.96 -9.66 12.88
N MET A 39 -14.09 -9.21 11.63
CA MET A 39 -12.97 -9.11 10.70
C MET A 39 -12.03 -7.96 11.08
N LYS A 40 -10.72 -8.22 11.03
CA LYS A 40 -9.70 -7.17 11.19
C LYS A 40 -9.82 -6.16 10.04
N ARG A 41 -9.96 -4.87 10.38
CA ARG A 41 -9.90 -3.80 9.39
C ARG A 41 -8.56 -3.85 8.65
N ARG A 42 -8.59 -3.97 7.33
CA ARG A 42 -7.38 -3.88 6.50
C ARG A 42 -7.00 -2.39 6.38
N GLY A 43 -5.99 -1.97 7.14
CA GLY A 43 -5.34 -0.67 6.97
C GLY A 43 -5.68 0.37 8.04
N GLY A 44 -4.68 0.67 8.86
CA GLY A 44 -4.66 1.73 9.87
C GLY A 44 -3.23 2.16 10.23
N LEU A 45 -2.26 1.94 9.34
CA LEU A 45 -0.98 2.63 9.42
C LEU A 45 -1.20 4.00 8.81
N SER A 46 -1.44 4.99 9.67
CA SER A 46 -1.25 6.38 9.27
C SER A 46 0.17 6.49 8.69
N HIS A 47 0.29 7.14 7.53
CA HIS A 47 1.56 7.38 6.83
C HIS A 47 2.66 7.94 7.77
N THR A 48 2.25 8.65 8.83
CA THR A 48 3.10 9.17 9.91
C THR A 48 3.89 8.11 10.68
N THR A 49 3.38 6.88 10.82
CA THR A 49 4.04 5.82 11.61
C THR A 49 5.15 5.13 10.83
N LEU A 50 5.12 5.18 9.48
CA LEU A 50 6.15 4.60 8.65
C LEU A 50 7.45 5.42 8.70
N VAL A 51 7.36 6.76 8.76
CA VAL A 51 8.53 7.65 8.84
C VAL A 51 9.35 7.41 10.12
N ARG A 52 8.69 7.24 11.28
CA ARG A 52 9.39 7.04 12.57
C ARG A 52 10.16 5.71 12.64
N ARG A 53 9.75 4.69 11.88
CA ARG A 53 10.42 3.37 11.86
C ARG A 53 11.66 3.34 10.97
N TYR A 54 11.74 4.23 9.97
CA TYR A 54 12.92 4.37 9.11
C TYR A 54 14.05 5.14 9.82
N GLU A 55 13.74 6.19 10.59
CA GLU A 55 14.76 6.97 11.30
C GLU A 55 15.35 6.26 12.55
N ALA A 56 14.62 5.30 13.13
CA ALA A 56 15.10 4.53 14.28
C ALA A 56 16.14 3.44 13.93
N ASN A 57 16.38 3.16 12.64
CA ASN A 57 17.34 2.15 12.17
C ASN A 57 18.57 2.77 11.46
N THR A 58 18.71 4.09 11.44
CA THR A 58 19.84 4.79 10.80
C THR A 58 21.07 4.96 11.71
N GLU A 59 21.11 4.35 12.89
CA GLU A 59 22.30 4.29 13.75
C GLU A 59 23.33 3.23 13.30
N GLN A 60 23.62 3.15 12.00
CA GLN A 60 24.88 2.58 11.55
C GLN A 60 25.69 3.70 10.89
N PRO A 61 26.86 4.08 11.44
CA PRO A 61 27.70 5.08 10.81
C PRO A 61 28.18 4.54 9.47
N VAL A 62 27.68 5.11 8.37
CA VAL A 62 28.22 4.87 7.04
C VAL A 62 29.70 5.29 7.03
N PRO A 63 30.66 4.43 6.64
CA PRO A 63 32.04 4.84 6.54
C PRO A 63 32.15 5.93 5.47
N ARG A 64 32.59 7.12 5.89
CA ARG A 64 32.91 8.21 4.95
C ARG A 64 34.02 7.72 4.04
N ARG A 65 33.71 7.62 2.74
CA ARG A 65 34.73 7.39 1.72
C ARG A 65 35.73 8.53 1.84
N HIS A 66 36.95 8.20 2.26
CA HIS A 66 38.06 9.14 2.15
C HIS A 66 38.20 9.46 0.67
N SER A 67 38.29 10.76 0.37
CA SER A 67 38.58 11.18 -0.98
C SER A 67 40.01 10.73 -1.30
N ALA A 68 40.31 10.37 -2.54
CA ALA A 68 41.67 10.00 -2.94
C ALA A 68 42.71 11.14 -2.73
N LEU A 69 42.25 12.33 -2.34
CA LEU A 69 43.07 13.49 -2.00
C LEU A 69 43.60 13.46 -0.55
N ASP A 70 43.04 12.62 0.32
CA ASP A 70 43.47 12.52 1.73
C ASP A 70 44.74 11.65 1.91
N ILE A 71 45.16 10.90 0.89
CA ILE A 71 46.31 9.96 0.98
C ILE A 71 47.66 10.66 0.72
N VAL A 72 47.68 11.83 0.07
CA VAL A 72 48.94 12.44 -0.43
C VAL A 72 49.63 13.35 0.61
N SER A 73 49.02 13.63 1.77
CA SER A 73 49.66 14.48 2.79
C SER A 73 50.53 13.72 3.81
N ALA A 74 50.88 12.46 3.56
CA ALA A 74 51.72 11.66 4.46
C ALA A 74 52.94 11.05 3.72
N VAL A 75 53.77 11.91 3.12
CA VAL A 75 55.20 11.68 2.80
C VAL A 75 55.92 13.00 3.01
#